data_AF-A0A9D1W7Z9-F1
#
_entry.id   AF-A0A9D1W7Z9-F1
#
_cell.length_a   1.000
_cell.length_b   1.000
_cell.length_c   1.000
_cell.angle_alpha   90.00
_cell.angle_beta   90.00
_cell.angle_gamma   90.00
#
_symmetry.space_group_name_H-M   'P 1'
#
loop_
_entity.id
_entity.type
_entity.pdbx_description
1 polymer ?
#
loop_
_entity_poly.entity_id
_entity_poly.type
_entity_poly.pdbx_seq_one_letter_code
_entity_poly.pdbx_strand_id
1 'polypeptide(L)'
;MNLTEKRQYMFSLIDQWKKSGLSQRKFSKIHGVDYRQLNYWIRAKAKTESSGSFIPLHPSTDDQSPNKIEVVFPNGVIVRTTFDRGIIQQLLSLS
;
A
#
# COMPACT_ATOMS: atom_id res chain seq x y z
N MET A 1 3.62 34.51 13.68
CA MET A 1 3.95 33.20 13.06
C MET A 1 3.66 33.30 11.57
N ASN A 2 4.67 33.11 10.73
CA ASN A 2 4.54 33.05 9.28
C ASN A 2 3.90 31.71 8.84
N LEU A 3 3.36 31.63 7.61
CA LEU A 3 2.78 30.39 7.07
C LEU A 3 3.79 29.24 7.05
N THR A 4 5.06 29.51 6.73
CA THR A 4 6.12 28.49 6.65
C THR A 4 6.43 27.90 8.02
N GLU A 5 6.55 28.77 9.04
CA GLU A 5 6.78 28.37 10.43
C GLU A 5 5.60 27.55 10.96
N LYS A 6 4.37 27.98 10.64
CA LYS A 6 3.14 27.26 11.01
C LYS A 6 3.10 25.86 10.41
N ARG A 7 3.53 25.70 9.16
CA ARG A 7 3.62 24.40 8.50
C ARG A 7 4.66 23.50 9.16
N GLN A 8 5.86 24.01 9.43
CA GLN A 8 6.93 23.25 10.10
C GLN A 8 6.51 22.78 11.49
N TYR A 9 5.89 23.67 12.28
CA TYR A 9 5.34 23.34 13.58
C TYR A 9 4.24 22.26 13.49
N MET A 10 3.31 22.39 12.55
CA MET A 10 2.25 21.38 12.38
C MET A 10 2.82 20.03 11.94
N PHE A 11 3.86 20.02 11.09
CA PHE A 11 4.49 18.78 10.65
C PHE A 11 5.28 18.09 11.76
N SER A 12 5.98 18.86 12.61
CA SER A 12 6.67 18.29 13.77
C SER A 12 5.69 17.74 14.80
N LEU A 13 4.55 18.41 15.00
CA LEU A 13 3.47 17.94 15.86
C LEU A 13 2.87 16.62 15.35
N ILE A 14 2.72 16.46 14.03
CA ILE A 14 2.27 15.20 13.41
C ILE A 14 3.29 14.08 13.63
N ASP A 15 4.59 14.38 13.58
CA ASP A 15 5.63 13.37 13.83
C ASP A 15 5.64 12.92 15.30
N GLN A 16 5.42 13.85 16.23
CA GLN A 16 5.21 13.53 17.64
C GLN A 16 3.96 12.67 17.83
N TRP A 17 2.86 12.98 17.15
CA TRP A 17 1.65 12.17 17.18
C TRP A 17 1.91 10.74 16.69
N LYS A 18 2.56 10.58 15.53
CA LYS A 18 2.90 9.27 14.96
C LYS A 18 3.76 8.45 15.93
N LYS A 19 4.72 9.07 16.63
CA LYS A 19 5.56 8.40 17.64
C LYS A 19 4.82 8.07 18.93
N SER A 20 3.81 8.86 19.30
CA SER A 20 3.07 8.69 20.55
C SER A 20 2.19 7.43 20.59
N GLY A 21 1.77 6.90 19.44
CA GLY A 21 0.80 5.81 19.35
C GLY A 21 -0.61 6.17 19.85
N LEU A 22 -0.86 7.43 20.21
CA LEU A 22 -2.16 7.89 20.68
C LEU A 22 -3.13 8.08 19.52
N SER A 23 -4.44 7.99 19.80
CA SER A 23 -5.43 8.41 18.82
C SER A 23 -5.36 9.92 18.57
N GLN A 24 -5.66 10.36 17.34
CA GLN A 24 -5.65 11.77 16.96
C GLN A 24 -6.47 12.64 17.92
N ARG A 25 -7.64 12.17 18.36
CA ARG A 25 -8.51 12.87 19.32
C ARG A 25 -7.87 13.05 20.70
N LYS A 26 -7.15 12.03 21.19
CA LYS A 26 -6.49 12.10 22.50
C LYS A 26 -5.27 13.02 22.42
N PHE A 27 -4.49 12.87 21.35
CA PHE A 27 -3.32 13.71 21.10
C PHE A 27 -3.69 15.18 20.92
N SER A 28 -4.73 15.48 20.14
CA SER A 28 -5.19 16.86 19.90
C SER A 28 -5.63 17.55 21.19
N LYS A 29 -6.29 16.82 22.11
CA LYS A 29 -6.64 17.33 23.45
C LYS A 29 -5.42 17.63 24.31
N ILE A 30 -4.42 16.74 24.33
CA ILE A 30 -3.20 16.93 25.14
C ILE A 30 -2.40 18.14 24.68
N HIS A 31 -2.27 18.32 23.36
CA HIS A 31 -1.46 19.39 22.77
C HIS A 31 -2.25 20.68 22.49
N GLY A 32 -3.52 20.76 22.89
CA GLY A 32 -4.35 21.96 22.72
C GLY A 32 -4.63 22.35 21.27
N VAL A 33 -4.60 21.37 20.35
CA VAL A 33 -4.86 21.60 18.92
C VAL A 33 -6.23 21.08 18.57
N ASP A 34 -6.95 21.81 17.70
CA ASP A 34 -8.24 21.33 17.19
C ASP A 34 -8.08 20.03 16.38
N TYR A 35 -8.99 19.09 16.60
CA TYR A 35 -8.95 17.79 15.94
C TYR A 35 -9.09 17.91 14.41
N ARG A 36 -9.97 18.79 13.92
CA ARG A 36 -10.16 18.98 12.46
C ARG A 36 -8.93 19.63 11.85
N GLN A 37 -8.32 20.58 12.55
CA GLN A 37 -7.07 21.19 12.14
C GLN A 37 -5.93 20.17 12.05
N LEU A 38 -5.76 19.33 13.08
CA LEU A 38 -4.75 18.25 13.05
C LEU A 38 -4.99 17.30 11.88
N ASN A 39 -6.24 16.87 11.66
CA ASN A 39 -6.60 15.99 10.55
C ASN A 39 -6.34 16.63 9.18
N TYR A 40 -6.62 17.93 9.02
CA TYR A 40 -6.29 18.67 7.82
C TYR A 40 -4.78 18.62 7.53
N TRP A 41 -3.94 18.91 8.52
CA TRP A 41 -2.49 18.92 8.34
C TRP A 41 -1.91 17.53 8.09
N ILE A 42 -2.50 16.47 8.65
CA ILE A 42 -2.13 15.08 8.34
C ILE A 42 -2.34 14.81 6.83
N ARG A 43 -3.50 15.20 6.29
CA ARG A 43 -3.80 15.03 4.86
C ARG A 43 -2.91 15.92 3.99
N ALA A 44 -2.61 17.14 4.44
CA ALA A 44 -1.70 18.03 3.73
C ALA A 44 -0.27 17.46 3.66
N LYS A 45 0.25 16.93 4.77
CA LYS A 45 1.56 16.27 4.83
C LYS A 45 1.61 15.04 3.93
N ALA A 46 0.58 14.19 3.98
CA ALA A 46 0.47 13.02 3.10
C ALA A 46 0.45 13.40 1.63
N LYS A 47 -0.23 14.50 1.25
CA LYS A 47 -0.22 15.01 -0.13
C LYS A 47 1.13 15.57 -0.57
N THR A 48 1.89 16.18 0.33
CA THR A 48 3.26 16.64 0.06
C THR A 48 4.23 15.48 -0.07
N GLU A 49 4.06 14.42 0.72
CA GLU A 49 4.82 13.17 0.59
C GLU A 49 4.40 12.39 -0.67
N SER A 50 3.13 12.46 -1.07
CA SER A 50 2.57 11.75 -2.23
C SER A 50 2.58 12.56 -3.53
N SER A 51 3.07 13.80 -3.54
CA SER A 51 3.09 14.62 -4.75
C SER A 51 4.20 14.12 -5.68
N GLY A 52 3.83 13.16 -6.53
CA GLY A 52 4.43 12.99 -7.86
C GLY A 52 5.63 12.07 -7.97
N SER A 53 5.55 10.82 -7.50
CA SER A 53 6.45 9.79 -8.05
C SER A 53 5.72 8.49 -8.28
N PHE A 54 6.10 7.81 -9.37
CA PHE A 54 5.73 6.43 -9.64
C PHE A 54 6.05 5.61 -8.38
N ILE A 55 5.08 4.86 -7.88
CA ILE A 55 5.32 3.87 -6.84
C ILE A 55 6.03 2.71 -7.55
N PRO A 56 7.33 2.45 -7.32
CA PRO A 56 7.99 1.31 -7.91
C PRO A 56 7.33 0.05 -7.34
N LEU A 57 6.59 -0.67 -8.19
CA LEU A 57 6.18 -2.03 -7.88
C LEU A 57 7.43 -2.88 -7.97
N HIS A 58 8.02 -3.21 -6.83
CA HIS A 58 9.01 -4.27 -6.80
C HIS A 58 8.24 -5.57 -7.06
N PRO A 59 8.56 -6.33 -8.14
CA PRO A 59 8.06 -7.70 -8.24
C PRO A 59 8.48 -8.40 -6.95
N SER A 60 7.51 -8.94 -6.22
CA SER A 60 7.79 -9.72 -5.02
C SER A 60 8.78 -10.81 -5.44
N THR A 61 9.99 -10.78 -4.89
CA THR A 61 11.03 -11.78 -5.15
C THR A 61 10.66 -13.18 -4.64
N ASP A 62 9.39 -13.38 -4.25
CA ASP A 62 8.76 -14.68 -4.02
C ASP A 62 8.37 -15.40 -5.33
N ASP A 63 8.63 -14.77 -6.50
CA ASP A 63 8.60 -15.42 -7.82
C ASP A 63 9.78 -16.39 -8.08
N GLN A 64 10.35 -16.95 -7.02
CA GLN A 64 11.08 -18.23 -7.09
C GLN A 64 10.11 -19.43 -6.96
N SER A 65 8.80 -19.22 -7.18
CA SER A 65 7.83 -20.32 -7.27
C SER A 65 7.81 -20.88 -8.72
N PRO A 66 7.89 -22.21 -8.89
CA PRO A 66 8.22 -22.81 -10.19
C PRO A 66 7.08 -22.60 -11.19
N ASN A 67 7.36 -21.88 -12.28
CA ASN A 67 6.61 -21.88 -13.54
C ASN A 67 5.07 -22.03 -13.41
N LYS A 68 4.37 -21.09 -12.77
CA LYS A 68 2.89 -21.12 -12.80
C LYS A 68 2.40 -20.83 -14.23
N ILE A 69 1.57 -21.73 -14.76
CA ILE A 69 0.94 -21.65 -16.07
C ILE A 69 -0.59 -21.66 -15.94
N GLU A 70 -1.25 -21.02 -16.90
CA GLU A 70 -2.70 -21.03 -17.04
C GLU A 70 -3.06 -21.69 -18.38
N VAL A 71 -3.87 -22.74 -18.32
CA VAL A 71 -4.38 -23.47 -19.51
C VAL A 71 -5.85 -23.15 -19.65
N VAL A 72 -6.23 -22.59 -20.80
CA VAL A 72 -7.61 -22.20 -21.13
C VAL A 72 -8.15 -23.17 -22.18
N PHE A 73 -9.22 -23.89 -21.83
CA PHE A 73 -9.87 -24.83 -22.73
C PHE A 73 -11.02 -24.16 -23.51
N PRO A 74 -11.35 -24.63 -24.73
CA PRO A 74 -12.45 -24.09 -25.54
C PRO A 74 -13.83 -24.18 -24.87
N ASN A 75 -14.02 -25.12 -23.93
CA ASN A 75 -15.24 -25.26 -23.14
C ASN A 75 -15.34 -24.24 -21.98
N GLY A 76 -14.39 -23.33 -21.85
CA GLY A 76 -14.35 -22.30 -20.82
C GLY A 76 -13.72 -22.74 -19.49
N VAL A 77 -13.21 -23.97 -19.39
CA VAL A 77 -12.48 -24.44 -18.20
C VAL A 77 -11.08 -23.80 -18.20
N ILE A 78 -10.67 -23.30 -17.03
CA ILE A 78 -9.36 -22.67 -16.83
C ILE A 78 -8.63 -23.44 -15.72
N VAL A 79 -7.44 -23.95 -16.04
CA VAL A 79 -6.59 -24.69 -15.10
C VAL A 79 -5.34 -23.86 -14.80
N ARG A 80 -5.14 -23.53 -13.53
CA ARG A 80 -3.95 -22.82 -13.04
C ARG A 80 -3.08 -23.80 -12.27
N THR A 81 -1.89 -24.09 -12.79
CA THR A 81 -0.99 -25.10 -12.21
C THR A 81 0.46 -24.66 -12.36
N THR A 82 1.39 -25.34 -11.71
CA THR A 82 2.82 -25.22 -12.02
C THR A 82 3.16 -26.06 -13.25
N PHE A 83 4.19 -25.68 -14.01
CA PHE A 83 4.64 -26.39 -15.21
C PHE A 83 5.21 -27.74 -14.81
N ASP A 84 4.31 -28.72 -14.74
CA ASP A 84 4.64 -30.13 -14.61
C ASP A 84 4.30 -30.80 -15.94
N ARG A 85 5.35 -31.27 -16.61
CA ARG A 85 5.26 -31.94 -17.91
C ARG A 85 4.30 -33.14 -17.86
N GLY A 86 4.21 -33.84 -16.73
CA GLY A 86 3.31 -34.98 -16.57
C GLY A 86 1.84 -34.57 -16.61
N ILE A 87 1.48 -33.50 -15.91
CA ILE A 87 0.12 -32.96 -15.88
C ILE A 87 -0.29 -32.44 -17.26
N ILE A 88 0.60 -31.71 -17.95
CA ILE A 88 0.32 -31.17 -19.28
C ILE A 88 0.07 -32.30 -20.29
N GLN A 89 0.84 -33.40 -20.22
CA GLN A 89 0.63 -34.56 -21.09
C GLN A 89 -0.72 -35.24 -20.83
N GLN A 90 -1.15 -35.36 -19.56
CA GLN A 90 -2.47 -35.91 -19.23
C GLN A 90 -3.60 -35.03 -19.76
N LEU A 91 -3.49 -33.70 -19.62
CA LEU A 91 -4.49 -32.76 -20.12
C LEU A 91 -4.61 -32.78 -21.65
N LEU A 92 -3.50 -32.93 -22.37
CA LEU A 92 -3.52 -33.07 -23.83
C LEU A 92 -4.12 -34.40 -24.29
N SER A 93 -4.00 -35.47 -23.50
CA SER A 93 -4.59 -36.78 -23.82
C SER A 93 -6.10 -36.88 -23.55
N LEU A 94 -6.68 -35.87 -22.88
CA LEU A 94 -8.11 -35.78 -22.54
C LEU A 94 -8.88 -34.84 -23.48
N SER A 95 -8.18 -34.23 -24.45
CA SER A 95 -8.73 -33.37 -25.49
C SER A 95 -9.15 -34.14 -26.73
#